data_AF-A0A3D4C196-F1
#
_entry.id   AF-A0A3D4C196-F1
#
_cell.length_a   1.000
_cell.length_b   1.000
_cell.length_c   1.000
_cell.angle_alpha   90.00
_cell.angle_beta   90.00
_cell.angle_gamma   90.00
#
_symmetry.space_group_name_H-M   'P 1'
#
loop_
_entity.id
_entity.type
_entity.pdbx_description
1 polymer ?
#
loop_
_entity_poly.entity_id
_entity_poly.type
_entity_poly.pdbx_seq_one_letter_code
_entity_poly.pdbx_strand_id
1 'polypeptide(L)'
;MNRFLLPISSLLLIFLFPNLGKCQDIANQQNLPKSNSDLQLLLKNSSQELPLKLADSVYLALQNNRDLKIAYLQRILDQKQLAETESQFNPTFTPQLSLNLNNNQTGSNINNNTTALLGANFNLKIPTGGNLSLTWQGQNLLSRTSSLDTSSDTNTLSQSVNLNFSQPLLKGFGTGLNTLSIKRARFTENANILNIKNTISQTITNTIVSYRSLLLAQERLKIEQLSFANAKKDLDRLQALFEFGRIPKNDLVERQADIAQQEVNLLNTQSSLEQAISELTKTIDLPITKKLIAIETPTPPTSLNLPVFTEMLELAKANNTGYLAAVNAVENAKFGITEAKNQQQLDLKLNVSYGFNSASNTQDTNNLSSSLILNREFGNLSQDNAVVKSEISLQNANYTLAKTQDNLNEELKNKIRTVKDTFKQIELAQQARKLAASKVINAKERMRLSSNISMTDIINFEKSLVDTQNQELNAIINHLNSITQLEQFLGITTSRWVK
;
A
#
# COMPACT_ATOMS: atom_id res chain seq x y z
N MET A 1 -64.03 -0.13 31.66
CA MET A 1 -64.00 -0.94 30.43
C MET A 1 -64.72 -0.19 29.32
N ASN A 2 -64.18 -0.23 28.09
CA ASN A 2 -64.60 0.44 26.84
C ASN A 2 -64.30 1.95 26.76
N ARG A 3 -63.15 2.32 26.18
CA ARG A 3 -62.83 2.50 24.73
C ARG A 3 -63.28 3.88 24.22
N PHE A 4 -62.31 4.80 24.13
CA PHE A 4 -62.25 5.76 23.02
C PHE A 4 -60.86 5.67 22.39
N LEU A 5 -60.88 5.27 21.13
CA LEU A 5 -59.79 5.16 20.19
C LEU A 5 -59.85 6.38 19.26
N LEU A 6 -58.67 6.84 18.84
CA LEU A 6 -58.31 7.63 17.64
C LEU A 6 -58.21 9.17 17.78
N PRO A 7 -57.34 9.84 16.97
CA PRO A 7 -56.42 9.30 15.96
C PRO A 7 -54.95 9.72 16.17
N ILE A 8 -54.04 8.73 16.15
CA ILE A 8 -52.66 8.95 15.69
C ILE A 8 -52.77 8.92 14.17
N SER A 9 -52.95 10.07 13.54
CA SER A 9 -53.03 10.16 12.08
C SER A 9 -52.26 11.39 11.63
N SER A 10 -51.27 11.13 10.77
CA SER A 10 -50.52 12.10 9.97
C SER A 10 -49.25 12.67 10.62
N LEU A 11 -48.24 11.83 10.84
CA LEU A 11 -46.85 12.26 10.68
C LEU A 11 -46.03 11.15 10.01
N LEU A 12 -46.50 10.71 8.84
CA LEU A 12 -45.69 9.91 7.92
C LEU A 12 -45.13 10.87 6.86
N LEU A 13 -44.08 11.63 7.22
CA LEU A 13 -43.27 12.31 6.22
C LEU A 13 -42.10 11.39 5.88
N ILE A 14 -42.28 10.63 4.80
CA ILE A 14 -41.20 9.86 4.18
C ILE A 14 -40.21 10.88 3.63
N PHE A 15 -39.06 11.04 4.29
CA PHE A 15 -37.90 11.72 3.69
C PHE A 15 -37.33 10.82 2.59
N LEU A 16 -37.96 10.84 1.42
CA LEU A 16 -37.36 10.33 0.18
C LEU A 16 -36.33 11.37 -0.28
N PHE A 17 -35.11 11.26 0.22
CA PHE A 17 -33.98 11.85 -0.48
C PHE A 17 -33.69 11.02 -1.73
N PRO A 18 -33.41 11.65 -2.89
CA PRO A 18 -32.81 10.93 -3.99
C PRO A 18 -31.49 10.37 -3.49
N ASN A 19 -31.28 9.10 -3.80
CA ASN A 19 -30.06 8.35 -3.58
C ASN A 19 -28.87 9.05 -4.28
N LEU A 20 -28.33 10.13 -3.69
CA LEU A 20 -27.05 10.76 -4.02
C LEU A 20 -25.95 10.00 -3.28
N GLY A 21 -25.92 8.74 -3.62
CA GLY A 21 -25.12 7.69 -3.04
C GLY A 21 -25.44 6.42 -3.80
N LYS A 22 -25.55 6.52 -5.14
CA LYS A 22 -25.11 5.38 -5.92
C LYS A 22 -23.73 5.04 -5.34
N CYS A 23 -23.63 3.92 -4.62
CA CYS A 23 -22.59 2.95 -4.90
C CYS A 23 -22.66 2.70 -6.41
N GLN A 24 -22.25 3.69 -7.20
CA GLN A 24 -21.70 3.45 -8.50
C GLN A 24 -20.55 2.54 -8.16
N ASP A 25 -20.74 1.30 -8.61
CA ASP A 25 -19.74 0.33 -8.94
C ASP A 25 -18.36 0.68 -8.40
N ILE A 26 -17.72 -0.29 -7.74
CA ILE A 26 -16.27 -0.37 -7.65
C ILE A 26 -15.74 -0.58 -9.09
N ALA A 27 -15.99 0.40 -9.96
CA ALA A 27 -15.50 0.56 -11.30
C ALA A 27 -14.21 1.34 -11.12
N ASN A 28 -13.15 0.61 -10.84
CA ASN A 28 -11.84 0.93 -11.40
C ASN A 28 -10.95 -0.32 -11.44
N GLN A 29 -11.49 -1.42 -11.97
CA GLN A 29 -10.66 -2.38 -12.69
C GLN A 29 -10.14 -1.81 -14.03
N GLN A 30 -10.58 -0.59 -14.44
CA GLN A 30 -10.15 0.06 -15.68
C GLN A 30 -8.66 0.43 -15.74
N ASN A 31 -7.96 0.48 -14.60
CA ASN A 31 -6.52 0.72 -14.54
C ASN A 31 -5.67 -0.55 -14.39
N LEU A 32 -6.29 -1.73 -14.38
CA LEU A 32 -5.56 -2.99 -14.56
C LEU A 32 -5.22 -3.15 -16.05
N PRO A 33 -4.05 -3.69 -16.40
CA PRO A 33 -3.68 -3.87 -17.79
C PRO A 33 -4.75 -4.71 -18.51
N LYS A 34 -5.19 -4.23 -19.69
CA LYS A 34 -6.27 -4.87 -20.47
C LYS A 34 -5.98 -6.36 -20.67
N SER A 35 -7.04 -7.17 -20.61
CA SER A 35 -7.05 -8.62 -20.87
C SER A 35 -6.13 -9.02 -22.05
N ASN A 36 -5.05 -9.77 -21.78
CA ASN A 36 -4.28 -10.46 -22.83
C ASN A 36 -5.07 -11.70 -23.27
N SER A 37 -5.66 -11.63 -24.46
CA SER A 37 -6.53 -12.67 -25.02
C SER A 37 -5.85 -14.02 -25.13
N ASP A 38 -4.55 -14.03 -25.44
CA ASP A 38 -3.79 -15.26 -25.68
C ASP A 38 -3.47 -15.98 -24.37
N LEU A 39 -3.12 -15.21 -23.33
CA LEU A 39 -2.92 -15.75 -21.97
C LEU A 39 -4.24 -16.27 -21.38
N GLN A 40 -5.36 -15.61 -21.64
CA GLN A 40 -6.67 -16.12 -21.19
C GLN A 40 -7.06 -17.41 -21.90
N LEU A 41 -6.66 -17.57 -23.16
CA LEU A 41 -6.86 -18.80 -23.93
C LEU A 41 -6.02 -19.95 -23.36
N LEU A 42 -4.77 -19.67 -22.99
CA LEU A 42 -3.86 -20.63 -22.33
C LEU A 42 -4.35 -21.04 -20.92
N LEU A 43 -4.90 -20.10 -20.15
CA LEU A 43 -5.47 -20.39 -18.84
C LEU A 43 -6.74 -21.26 -18.92
N LYS A 44 -7.55 -21.08 -19.97
CA LYS A 44 -8.76 -21.89 -20.24
C LYS A 44 -8.45 -23.28 -20.79
N ASN A 45 -7.25 -23.50 -21.34
CA ASN A 45 -6.86 -24.77 -21.91
C ASN A 45 -6.70 -25.85 -20.80
N SER A 46 -7.08 -27.10 -21.09
CA SER A 46 -7.06 -28.21 -20.12
C SER A 46 -5.65 -28.77 -19.88
N SER A 47 -4.65 -28.32 -20.64
CA SER A 47 -3.25 -28.70 -20.43
C SER A 47 -2.78 -28.32 -19.02
N GLN A 48 -2.09 -29.26 -18.36
CA GLN A 48 -1.48 -29.04 -17.05
C GLN A 48 -0.25 -28.12 -17.13
N GLU A 49 0.44 -28.07 -18.26
CA GLU A 49 1.63 -27.23 -18.46
C GLU A 49 1.26 -25.85 -19.03
N LEU A 50 1.84 -24.79 -18.44
CA LEU A 50 1.65 -23.40 -18.83
C LEU A 50 3.02 -22.75 -19.14
N PRO A 51 3.38 -22.61 -20.42
CA PRO A 51 4.59 -21.88 -20.81
C PRO A 51 4.41 -20.37 -20.57
N LEU A 52 5.39 -19.74 -19.92
CA LEU A 52 5.35 -18.33 -19.55
C LEU A 52 6.65 -17.61 -19.90
N LYS A 53 6.51 -16.42 -20.48
CA LYS A 53 7.57 -15.40 -20.53
C LYS A 53 7.59 -14.59 -19.23
N LEU A 54 8.66 -13.83 -19.03
CA LEU A 54 8.78 -12.91 -17.89
C LEU A 54 7.65 -11.89 -17.91
N ALA A 55 7.36 -11.31 -19.08
CA ALA A 55 6.29 -10.33 -19.27
C ALA A 55 4.91 -10.93 -18.93
N ASP A 56 4.65 -12.18 -19.31
CA ASP A 56 3.39 -12.88 -19.02
C ASP A 56 3.20 -13.06 -17.52
N SER A 57 4.27 -13.40 -16.80
CA SER A 57 4.26 -13.57 -15.34
C SER A 57 3.94 -12.25 -14.63
N VAL A 58 4.57 -11.15 -15.06
CA VAL A 58 4.28 -9.80 -14.52
C VAL A 58 2.83 -9.41 -14.79
N TYR A 59 2.34 -9.65 -16.00
CA TYR A 59 0.95 -9.37 -16.37
C TYR A 59 -0.04 -10.14 -15.49
N LEU A 60 0.18 -11.44 -15.30
CA LEU A 60 -0.66 -12.29 -14.45
C LEU A 60 -0.63 -11.84 -12.99
N ALA A 61 0.54 -11.46 -12.47
CA ALA A 61 0.66 -10.90 -11.12
C ALA A 61 -0.16 -9.61 -10.98
N LEU A 62 -0.04 -8.67 -11.91
CA LEU A 62 -0.79 -7.41 -11.85
C LEU A 62 -2.30 -7.62 -11.89
N GLN A 63 -2.77 -8.63 -12.62
CA GLN A 63 -4.19 -8.93 -12.75
C GLN A 63 -4.76 -9.72 -11.56
N ASN A 64 -4.05 -10.74 -11.09
CA ASN A 64 -4.60 -11.73 -10.19
C ASN A 64 -4.24 -11.49 -8.73
N ASN A 65 -3.04 -10.96 -8.45
CA ASN A 65 -2.48 -10.86 -7.11
C ASN A 65 -3.45 -10.16 -6.14
N ARG A 66 -3.87 -10.89 -5.11
CA ARG A 66 -4.82 -10.40 -4.10
C ARG A 66 -4.29 -9.23 -3.28
N ASP A 67 -2.99 -9.16 -3.00
CA ASP A 67 -2.41 -8.05 -2.24
C ASP A 67 -2.53 -6.73 -3.02
N LEU A 68 -2.35 -6.76 -4.36
CA LEU A 68 -2.61 -5.60 -5.21
C LEU A 68 -4.08 -5.21 -5.22
N LYS A 69 -5.01 -6.19 -5.28
CA LYS A 69 -6.45 -5.90 -5.20
C LYS A 69 -6.81 -5.23 -3.88
N ILE A 70 -6.25 -5.70 -2.76
CA ILE A 70 -6.41 -5.08 -1.44
C ILE A 70 -5.85 -3.65 -1.45
N ALA A 71 -4.66 -3.44 -2.01
CA ALA A 71 -4.05 -2.11 -2.11
C ALA A 71 -4.88 -1.14 -2.96
N TYR A 72 -5.54 -1.61 -4.03
CA TYR A 72 -6.48 -0.81 -4.81
C TYR A 72 -7.75 -0.44 -4.02
N LEU A 73 -8.30 -1.37 -3.23
CA LEU A 73 -9.43 -1.06 -2.36
C LEU A 73 -9.04 -0.01 -1.30
N GLN A 74 -7.85 -0.14 -0.71
CA GLN A 74 -7.31 0.87 0.19
C GLN A 74 -7.15 2.22 -0.49
N ARG A 75 -6.66 2.25 -1.74
CA ARG A 75 -6.52 3.49 -2.53
C ARG A 75 -7.85 4.21 -2.73
N ILE A 76 -8.96 3.47 -2.90
CA ILE A 76 -10.31 4.05 -2.98
C ILE A 76 -10.69 4.69 -1.64
N LEU A 77 -10.41 4.01 -0.53
CA LEU A 77 -10.66 4.55 0.81
C LEU A 77 -9.84 5.82 1.07
N ASP A 78 -8.57 5.83 0.70
CA ASP A 78 -7.68 7.00 0.82
C ASP A 78 -8.24 8.23 0.09
N GLN A 79 -8.77 8.01 -1.12
CA GLN A 79 -9.45 9.03 -1.92
C GLN A 79 -10.68 9.60 -1.22
N LYS A 80 -11.48 8.74 -0.58
CA LYS A 80 -12.66 9.18 0.19
C LYS A 80 -12.25 9.95 1.44
N GLN A 81 -11.19 9.55 2.12
CA GLN A 81 -10.68 10.27 3.30
C GLN A 81 -10.23 11.70 2.97
N LEU A 82 -9.60 11.91 1.81
CA LEU A 82 -9.29 13.26 1.31
C LEU A 82 -10.57 14.06 1.07
N ALA A 83 -11.53 13.49 0.35
CA ALA A 83 -12.80 14.15 0.05
C ALA A 83 -13.58 14.52 1.32
N GLU A 84 -13.58 13.65 2.33
CA GLU A 84 -14.15 13.93 3.65
C GLU A 84 -13.48 15.14 4.32
N THR A 85 -12.15 15.21 4.29
CA THR A 85 -11.42 16.35 4.87
C THR A 85 -11.67 17.64 4.10
N GLU A 86 -11.74 17.58 2.77
CA GLU A 86 -12.08 18.74 1.93
C GLU A 86 -13.53 19.20 2.14
N SER A 87 -14.44 18.28 2.49
CA SER A 87 -15.84 18.59 2.79
C SER A 87 -16.07 19.35 4.09
N GLN A 88 -15.02 19.60 4.91
CA GLN A 88 -15.16 20.32 6.18
C GLN A 88 -15.74 21.74 6.07
N PHE A 89 -15.74 22.31 4.86
CA PHE A 89 -16.33 23.62 4.55
C PHE A 89 -17.61 23.53 3.72
N ASN A 90 -18.08 22.31 3.43
CA ASN A 90 -19.39 22.11 2.82
C ASN A 90 -20.48 22.34 3.87
N PRO A 91 -21.63 22.90 3.47
CA PRO A 91 -22.74 23.05 4.39
C PRO A 91 -23.29 21.68 4.81
N THR A 92 -23.60 21.52 6.09
CA THR A 92 -24.31 20.35 6.62
C THR A 92 -25.76 20.70 6.88
N PHE A 93 -26.67 19.78 6.56
CA PHE A 93 -28.09 19.88 6.84
C PHE A 93 -28.53 18.68 7.67
N THR A 94 -29.13 18.93 8.82
CA THR A 94 -29.52 17.89 9.77
C THR A 94 -31.00 18.07 10.12
N PRO A 95 -31.90 17.27 9.53
CA PRO A 95 -33.29 17.23 9.99
C PRO A 95 -33.35 16.57 11.36
N GLN A 96 -34.28 17.04 12.20
CA GLN A 96 -34.49 16.52 13.54
C GLN A 96 -35.98 16.26 13.77
N LEU A 97 -36.29 15.07 14.25
CA LEU A 97 -37.60 14.74 14.82
C LEU A 97 -37.37 14.21 16.23
N SER A 98 -38.07 14.75 17.21
CA SER A 98 -38.00 14.23 18.57
C SER A 98 -39.35 14.29 19.25
N LEU A 99 -39.62 13.30 20.10
CA LEU A 99 -40.76 13.25 20.98
C LEU A 99 -40.21 13.06 22.39
N ASN A 100 -40.44 14.04 23.26
CA ASN A 100 -39.99 14.01 24.63
C ASN A 100 -41.22 13.93 25.54
N LEU A 101 -41.28 12.89 26.36
CA LEU A 101 -42.29 12.73 27.41
C LEU A 101 -41.58 12.96 28.73
N ASN A 102 -42.00 13.97 29.48
CA ASN A 102 -41.41 14.30 30.76
C ASN A 102 -42.51 14.33 31.81
N ASN A 103 -42.30 13.60 32.91
CA ASN A 103 -43.16 13.64 34.08
C ASN A 103 -42.31 14.10 35.26
N ASN A 104 -42.53 15.35 35.67
CA ASN A 104 -41.85 15.93 36.81
C ASN A 104 -42.83 16.01 37.98
N GLN A 105 -42.53 15.28 39.06
CA GLN A 105 -43.28 15.34 40.30
C GLN A 105 -42.47 16.06 41.38
N THR A 106 -43.04 17.08 42.01
CA THR A 106 -42.42 17.78 43.14
C THR A 106 -43.46 17.98 44.23
N GLY A 107 -43.37 17.15 45.28
CA GLY A 107 -44.44 17.01 46.26
C GLY A 107 -45.72 16.51 45.59
N SER A 108 -46.82 17.23 45.80
CA SER A 108 -48.13 16.92 45.20
C SER A 108 -48.34 17.53 43.81
N ASN A 109 -47.38 18.31 43.31
CA ASN A 109 -47.45 18.88 41.96
C ASN A 109 -46.92 17.86 40.96
N ILE A 110 -47.75 17.52 39.98
CA ILE A 110 -47.38 16.66 38.84
C ILE A 110 -47.41 17.55 37.60
N ASN A 111 -46.32 17.55 36.84
CA ASN A 111 -46.21 18.24 35.56
C ASN A 111 -45.83 17.23 34.48
N ASN A 112 -46.81 16.90 33.64
CA ASN A 112 -46.63 16.02 32.49
C ASN A 112 -46.50 16.85 31.22
N ASN A 113 -45.29 16.87 30.65
CA ASN A 113 -45.00 17.54 29.39
C ASN A 113 -44.82 16.51 28.28
N THR A 114 -45.55 16.68 27.19
CA THR A 114 -45.31 15.98 25.92
C THR A 114 -44.87 17.01 24.89
N THR A 115 -43.62 16.91 24.46
CA THR A 115 -43.00 17.82 23.50
C THR A 115 -42.74 17.06 22.21
N ALA A 116 -43.48 17.38 21.15
CA ALA A 116 -43.17 16.93 19.79
C ALA A 116 -42.41 18.04 19.06
N LEU A 117 -41.27 17.72 18.46
CA LEU A 117 -40.39 18.70 17.81
C LEU A 117 -40.01 18.20 16.43
N LEU A 118 -40.19 19.07 15.44
CA LEU A 118 -39.68 18.93 14.09
C LEU A 118 -38.75 20.10 13.82
N GLY A 119 -37.52 19.82 13.40
CA GLY A 119 -36.53 20.86 13.18
C GLY A 119 -35.60 20.54 12.02
N ALA A 120 -34.83 21.54 11.65
CA ALA A 120 -33.78 21.44 10.66
C ALA A 120 -32.63 22.37 11.08
N ASN A 121 -31.42 21.84 11.08
CA ASN A 121 -30.21 22.60 11.36
C ASN A 121 -29.33 22.65 10.12
N PHE A 122 -28.97 23.85 9.70
CA PHE A 122 -27.98 24.11 8.66
C PHE A 122 -26.72 24.67 9.32
N ASN A 123 -25.55 24.15 8.98
CA ASN A 123 -24.28 24.65 9.49
C ASN A 123 -23.24 24.78 8.38
N LEU A 124 -22.53 25.91 8.34
CA LEU A 124 -21.49 26.22 7.36
C LEU A 124 -20.27 26.78 8.06
N LYS A 125 -19.16 26.03 8.01
CA LYS A 125 -17.86 26.52 8.45
C LYS A 125 -17.22 27.33 7.32
N ILE A 126 -16.69 28.50 7.64
CA ILE A 126 -16.05 29.40 6.70
C ILE A 126 -14.52 29.23 6.82
N PRO A 127 -13.76 29.24 5.72
CA PRO A 127 -12.30 29.13 5.75
C PRO A 127 -11.59 30.17 6.65
N THR A 128 -12.21 31.29 6.98
CA THR A 128 -11.66 32.28 7.92
C THR A 128 -11.70 31.85 9.39
N GLY A 129 -12.31 30.70 9.70
CA GLY A 129 -12.60 30.24 11.06
C GLY A 129 -14.00 30.59 11.54
N GLY A 130 -14.78 31.31 10.73
CA GLY A 130 -16.17 31.64 11.04
C GLY A 130 -17.09 30.42 10.94
N ASN A 131 -18.22 30.48 11.65
CA ASN A 131 -19.29 29.50 11.57
C ASN A 131 -20.63 30.21 11.42
N LEU A 132 -21.39 29.81 10.41
CA LEU A 132 -22.77 30.25 10.17
C LEU A 132 -23.70 29.06 10.45
N SER A 133 -24.63 29.21 11.37
CA SER A 133 -25.68 28.22 11.60
C SER A 133 -27.06 28.84 11.47
N LEU A 134 -27.98 28.07 10.90
CA LEU A 134 -29.40 28.41 10.81
C LEU A 134 -30.19 27.23 11.37
N THR A 135 -30.93 27.46 12.44
CA THR A 135 -31.75 26.46 13.09
C THR A 135 -33.21 26.86 12.94
N TRP A 136 -34.00 26.03 12.26
CA TRP A 136 -35.45 26.10 12.30
C TRP A 136 -35.98 25.00 13.20
N GLN A 137 -36.96 25.32 14.03
CA GLN A 137 -37.59 24.37 14.93
C GLN A 137 -39.06 24.71 15.12
N GLY A 138 -39.94 23.81 14.70
CA GLY A 138 -41.33 23.74 15.12
C GLY A 138 -41.46 22.81 16.32
N GLN A 139 -42.18 23.24 17.34
CA GLN A 139 -42.42 22.47 18.55
C GLN A 139 -43.88 22.55 18.95
N ASN A 140 -44.49 21.41 19.25
CA ASN A 140 -45.77 21.36 19.94
C ASN A 140 -45.53 20.89 21.37
N LEU A 141 -45.90 21.71 22.35
CA LEU A 141 -45.79 21.43 23.77
C LEU A 141 -47.18 21.26 24.38
N LEU A 142 -47.48 20.04 24.80
CA LEU A 142 -48.62 19.70 25.63
C LEU A 142 -48.16 19.63 27.07
N SER A 143 -48.60 20.57 27.91
CA SER A 143 -48.26 20.62 29.32
C SER A 143 -49.51 20.42 30.17
N ARG A 144 -49.50 19.37 31.00
CA ARG A 144 -50.57 19.02 31.92
C ARG A 144 -50.06 19.13 33.35
N THR A 145 -50.49 20.17 34.05
CA THR A 145 -50.11 20.43 35.44
C THR A 145 -51.28 20.14 36.36
N SER A 146 -51.03 19.39 37.43
CA SER A 146 -52.02 19.11 38.48
C SER A 146 -51.40 19.27 39.87
N SER A 147 -52.11 19.95 40.76
CA SER A 147 -51.83 20.10 42.19
C SER A 147 -53.06 19.67 43.01
N LEU A 148 -53.01 19.76 44.35
CA LEU A 148 -54.15 19.39 45.20
C LEU A 148 -55.44 20.15 44.84
N ASP A 149 -55.32 21.43 44.45
CA ASP A 149 -56.47 22.33 44.30
C ASP A 149 -56.68 22.81 42.85
N THR A 150 -55.76 22.55 41.94
CA THR A 150 -55.82 23.08 40.57
C THR A 150 -55.30 22.10 39.53
N SER A 151 -55.93 22.07 38.36
CA SER A 151 -55.39 21.39 37.18
C SER A 151 -55.49 22.30 35.96
N SER A 152 -54.47 22.27 35.11
CA SER A 152 -54.43 23.03 33.86
C SER A 152 -53.74 22.23 32.76
N ASP A 153 -54.37 22.22 31.60
CA ASP A 153 -53.84 21.63 30.39
C ASP A 153 -53.60 22.76 29.38
N THR A 154 -52.38 22.86 28.85
CA THR A 154 -52.03 23.82 27.80
C THR A 154 -51.45 23.07 26.60
N ASN A 155 -51.79 23.55 25.40
CA ASN A 155 -51.21 23.07 24.16
C ASN A 155 -50.69 24.28 23.37
N THR A 156 -49.37 24.34 23.19
CA THR A 156 -48.71 25.48 22.54
C THR A 156 -47.91 24.97 21.36
N LEU A 157 -48.32 25.39 20.16
CA LEU A 157 -47.52 25.21 18.95
C LEU A 157 -46.63 26.44 18.78
N SER A 158 -45.33 26.24 18.76
CA SER A 158 -44.33 27.26 18.51
C SER A 158 -43.47 26.93 17.30
N GLN A 159 -42.95 27.98 16.66
CA GLN A 159 -41.94 27.90 15.62
C GLN A 159 -40.86 28.91 15.90
N SER A 160 -39.60 28.51 15.73
CA SER A 160 -38.45 29.38 15.88
C SER A 160 -37.50 29.25 14.71
N VAL A 161 -36.90 30.38 14.33
CA VAL A 161 -35.81 30.48 13.37
C VAL A 161 -34.68 31.23 14.05
N ASN A 162 -33.51 30.61 14.15
CA ASN A 162 -32.34 31.18 14.78
C ASN A 162 -31.17 31.15 13.79
N LEU A 163 -30.73 32.33 13.34
CA LEU A 163 -29.52 32.52 12.56
C LEU A 163 -28.39 32.94 13.50
N ASN A 164 -27.29 32.22 13.51
CA ASN A 164 -26.10 32.55 14.31
C ASN A 164 -24.88 32.63 13.40
N PHE A 165 -24.12 33.72 13.54
CA PHE A 165 -22.83 33.91 12.91
C PHE A 165 -21.78 34.15 13.98
N SER A 166 -20.70 33.40 13.94
CA SER A 166 -19.60 33.50 14.91
C SER A 166 -18.28 33.54 14.18
N GLN A 167 -17.45 34.57 14.42
CA GLN A 167 -16.18 34.78 13.73
C GLN A 167 -15.07 35.10 14.73
N PRO A 168 -14.03 34.25 14.87
CA PRO A 168 -12.81 34.64 15.55
C PRO A 168 -12.14 35.79 14.79
N LEU A 169 -11.59 36.77 15.50
CA LEU A 169 -10.92 37.95 14.93
C LEU A 169 -9.40 37.91 15.15
N LEU A 170 -8.93 37.14 16.12
CA LEU A 170 -7.49 36.98 16.47
C LEU A 170 -7.11 35.49 16.51
N LYS A 171 -7.07 34.86 17.70
CA LYS A 171 -6.91 33.41 17.82
C LYS A 171 -7.99 32.68 17.03
N GLY A 172 -7.60 31.70 16.21
CA GLY A 172 -8.50 30.97 15.31
C GLY A 172 -8.86 31.69 14.00
N PHE A 173 -8.44 32.95 13.78
CA PHE A 173 -8.74 33.68 12.56
C PHE A 173 -7.79 33.30 11.40
N GLY A 174 -8.33 33.32 10.18
CA GLY A 174 -7.57 33.29 8.94
C GLY A 174 -7.58 31.94 8.23
N THR A 175 -7.47 31.99 6.91
CA THR A 175 -7.49 30.80 6.04
C THR A 175 -6.26 29.92 6.22
N GLY A 176 -5.11 30.52 6.54
CA GLY A 176 -3.86 29.81 6.74
C GLY A 176 -3.97 28.68 7.77
N LEU A 177 -4.60 28.95 8.92
CA LEU A 177 -4.78 28.02 10.04
C LEU A 177 -5.93 27.04 9.79
N ASN A 178 -7.10 27.55 9.41
CA ASN A 178 -8.31 26.75 9.28
C ASN A 178 -8.27 25.77 8.10
N THR A 179 -7.41 26.01 7.10
CA THR A 179 -7.19 25.09 5.97
C THR A 179 -6.02 24.12 6.18
N LEU A 180 -5.32 24.16 7.33
CA LEU A 180 -4.17 23.28 7.58
C LEU A 180 -4.54 21.81 7.48
N SER A 181 -5.68 21.39 8.02
CA SER A 181 -6.17 20.00 7.91
C SER A 181 -6.24 19.51 6.45
N ILE A 182 -6.73 20.35 5.53
CA ILE A 182 -6.76 20.05 4.09
C ILE A 182 -5.36 19.99 3.51
N LYS A 183 -4.47 20.94 3.86
CA LYS A 183 -3.07 20.90 3.40
C LYS A 183 -2.37 19.62 3.84
N ARG A 184 -2.55 19.21 5.11
CA ARG A 184 -2.04 17.95 5.66
C ARG A 184 -2.62 16.75 4.91
N ALA A 185 -3.95 16.73 4.70
CA ALA A 185 -4.61 15.65 3.96
C ALA A 185 -4.12 15.53 2.51
N ARG A 186 -3.79 16.65 1.84
CA ARG A 186 -3.19 16.63 0.50
C ARG A 186 -1.77 16.06 0.50
N PHE A 187 -0.96 16.36 1.52
CA PHE A 187 0.35 15.69 1.68
C PHE A 187 0.20 14.19 1.95
N THR A 188 -0.78 13.79 2.77
CA THR A 188 -1.12 12.39 3.00
C THR A 188 -1.58 11.70 1.71
N GLU A 189 -2.41 12.36 0.89
CA GLU A 189 -2.83 11.81 -0.41
C GLU A 189 -1.65 11.58 -1.36
N ASN A 190 -0.70 12.52 -1.43
CA ASN A 190 0.52 12.34 -2.21
C ASN A 190 1.31 11.11 -1.72
N ALA A 191 1.41 10.91 -0.40
CA ALA A 191 2.04 9.73 0.18
C ALA A 191 1.27 8.44 -0.16
N ASN A 192 -0.07 8.46 -0.11
CA ASN A 192 -0.91 7.32 -0.47
C ASN A 192 -0.75 6.92 -1.94
N ILE A 193 -0.67 7.90 -2.85
CA ILE A 193 -0.37 7.67 -4.27
C ILE A 193 1.00 7.00 -4.46
N LEU A 194 2.01 7.41 -3.70
CA LEU A 194 3.33 6.81 -3.78
C LEU A 194 3.37 5.41 -3.15
N ASN A 195 2.62 5.18 -2.07
CA ASN A 195 2.51 3.87 -1.44
C ASN A 195 1.93 2.83 -2.41
N ILE A 196 0.83 3.13 -3.10
CA ILE A 196 0.28 2.20 -4.10
C ILE A 196 1.26 1.96 -5.25
N LYS A 197 1.96 3.00 -5.73
CA LYS A 197 3.02 2.86 -6.74
C LYS A 197 4.14 1.92 -6.26
N ASN A 198 4.56 2.06 -5.01
CA ASN A 198 5.58 1.21 -4.41
C ASN A 198 5.10 -0.23 -4.25
N THR A 199 3.84 -0.46 -3.84
CA THR A 199 3.25 -1.80 -3.78
C THR A 199 3.24 -2.45 -5.17
N ILE A 200 2.81 -1.73 -6.21
CA ILE A 200 2.85 -2.22 -7.60
C ILE A 200 4.30 -2.56 -8.01
N SER A 201 5.23 -1.65 -7.74
CA SER A 201 6.66 -1.82 -8.04
C SER A 201 7.26 -3.05 -7.34
N GLN A 202 6.91 -3.28 -6.08
CA GLN A 202 7.35 -4.43 -5.29
C GLN A 202 6.75 -5.73 -5.84
N THR A 203 5.46 -5.75 -6.18
CA THR A 203 4.83 -6.94 -6.77
C THR A 203 5.45 -7.30 -8.12
N ILE A 204 5.70 -6.31 -8.98
CA ILE A 204 6.41 -6.53 -10.25
C ILE A 204 7.82 -7.09 -9.97
N THR A 205 8.57 -6.47 -9.06
CA THR A 205 9.95 -6.89 -8.75
C THR A 205 10.00 -8.29 -8.17
N ASN A 206 9.12 -8.62 -7.21
CA ASN A 206 9.01 -9.96 -6.64
C ASN A 206 8.66 -11.00 -7.70
N THR A 207 7.73 -10.66 -8.60
CA THR A 207 7.36 -11.55 -9.71
C THR A 207 8.54 -11.80 -10.64
N ILE A 208 9.31 -10.76 -10.98
CA ILE A 208 10.51 -10.88 -11.82
C ILE A 208 11.55 -11.78 -11.16
N VAL A 209 11.80 -11.59 -9.87
CA VAL A 209 12.76 -12.40 -9.11
C VAL A 209 12.29 -13.86 -9.01
N SER A 210 11.02 -14.10 -8.68
CA SER A 210 10.44 -15.46 -8.61
C SER A 210 10.47 -16.17 -9.97
N TYR A 211 10.17 -15.47 -11.07
CA TYR A 211 10.29 -16.02 -12.41
C TYR A 211 11.72 -16.43 -12.75
N ARG A 212 12.69 -15.57 -12.42
CA ARG A 212 14.11 -15.87 -12.64
C ARG A 212 14.62 -17.01 -11.75
N SER A 213 14.06 -17.17 -10.55
CA SER A 213 14.34 -18.33 -9.69
C SER A 213 13.80 -19.63 -10.30
N LEU A 214 12.62 -19.60 -10.92
CA LEU A 214 12.09 -20.73 -11.70
C LEU A 214 13.01 -21.05 -12.89
N LEU A 215 13.36 -20.05 -13.68
CA LEU A 215 14.27 -20.21 -14.82
C LEU A 215 15.62 -20.80 -14.38
N LEU A 216 16.18 -20.30 -13.28
CA LEU A 216 17.41 -20.81 -12.68
C LEU A 216 17.29 -22.28 -12.30
N ALA A 217 16.21 -22.67 -11.64
CA ALA A 217 15.99 -24.05 -11.21
C ALA A 217 15.82 -25.00 -12.42
N GLN A 218 15.15 -24.56 -13.48
CA GLN A 218 15.00 -25.33 -14.71
C GLN A 218 16.34 -25.58 -15.42
N GLU A 219 17.17 -24.54 -15.56
CA GLU A 219 18.48 -24.69 -16.20
C GLU A 219 19.46 -25.51 -15.35
N ARG A 220 19.40 -25.41 -14.02
CA ARG A 220 20.16 -26.30 -13.11
C ARG A 220 19.76 -27.75 -13.27
N LEU A 221 18.45 -28.04 -13.36
CA LEU A 221 17.98 -29.40 -13.60
C LEU A 221 18.53 -29.95 -14.92
N LYS A 222 18.53 -29.14 -15.97
CA LYS A 222 19.07 -29.52 -17.28
C LYS A 222 20.58 -29.79 -17.23
N ILE A 223 21.35 -28.97 -16.52
CA ILE A 223 22.79 -29.18 -16.29
C ILE A 223 23.02 -30.52 -15.57
N GLU A 224 22.29 -30.77 -14.48
CA GLU A 224 22.44 -31.99 -13.68
C GLU A 224 22.03 -33.25 -14.47
N GLN A 225 20.92 -33.19 -15.21
CA GLN A 225 20.48 -34.28 -16.09
C GLN A 225 21.52 -34.60 -17.16
N LEU A 226 22.12 -33.58 -17.77
CA LEU A 226 23.17 -33.77 -18.77
C LEU A 226 24.44 -34.37 -18.14
N SER A 227 24.83 -33.91 -16.95
CA SER A 227 25.95 -34.50 -16.20
C SER A 227 25.72 -35.97 -15.90
N PHE A 228 24.54 -36.31 -15.36
CA PHE A 228 24.15 -37.69 -15.05
C PHE A 228 24.10 -38.59 -16.28
N ALA A 229 23.56 -38.11 -17.40
CA ALA A 229 23.52 -38.85 -18.65
C ALA A 229 24.94 -39.12 -19.19
N ASN A 230 25.82 -38.12 -19.13
CA ASN A 230 27.23 -38.30 -19.47
C ASN A 230 27.92 -39.29 -18.53
N ALA A 231 27.60 -39.25 -17.23
CA ALA A 231 28.18 -40.15 -16.25
C ALA A 231 27.83 -41.61 -16.48
N LYS A 232 26.56 -41.90 -16.79
CA LYS A 232 26.11 -43.24 -17.21
C LYS A 232 26.80 -43.72 -18.47
N LYS A 233 26.88 -42.87 -19.50
CA LYS A 233 27.58 -43.22 -20.75
C LYS A 233 29.06 -43.53 -20.51
N ASP A 234 29.70 -42.78 -19.60
CA ASP A 234 31.09 -43.05 -19.22
C ASP A 234 31.21 -44.36 -18.43
N LEU A 235 30.26 -44.70 -17.57
CA LEU A 235 30.23 -45.99 -16.86
C LEU A 235 30.16 -47.17 -17.84
N ASP A 236 29.29 -47.11 -18.85
CA ASP A 236 29.15 -48.18 -19.86
C ASP A 236 30.49 -48.42 -20.59
N ARG A 237 31.21 -47.34 -20.93
CA ARG A 237 32.55 -47.42 -21.52
C ARG A 237 33.56 -48.03 -20.57
N LEU A 238 33.54 -47.66 -19.29
CA LEU A 238 34.46 -48.19 -18.28
C LEU A 238 34.19 -49.68 -18.01
N GLN A 239 32.93 -50.12 -17.99
CA GLN A 239 32.57 -51.53 -17.87
C GLN A 239 33.20 -52.37 -18.99
N ALA A 240 33.07 -51.93 -20.24
CA ALA A 240 33.72 -52.61 -21.36
C ALA A 240 35.25 -52.66 -21.19
N LEU A 241 35.89 -51.55 -20.80
CA LEU A 241 37.34 -51.52 -20.56
C LEU A 241 37.77 -52.45 -19.42
N PHE A 242 36.95 -52.58 -18.37
CA PHE A 242 37.22 -53.49 -17.25
C PHE A 242 37.12 -54.96 -17.67
N GLU A 243 36.11 -55.31 -18.48
CA GLU A 243 35.97 -56.67 -19.05
C GLU A 243 37.16 -57.08 -19.91
N PHE A 244 37.77 -56.13 -20.63
CA PHE A 244 39.01 -56.33 -21.38
C PHE A 244 40.28 -56.21 -20.52
N GLY A 245 40.17 -56.07 -19.20
CA GLY A 245 41.31 -55.97 -18.27
C GLY A 245 42.15 -54.69 -18.42
N ARG A 246 41.58 -53.63 -19.00
CA ARG A 246 42.30 -52.37 -19.30
C ARG A 246 42.23 -51.30 -18.21
N ILE A 247 41.33 -51.46 -17.24
CA ILE A 247 41.21 -50.57 -16.07
C ILE A 247 41.02 -51.39 -14.79
N PRO A 248 41.42 -50.88 -13.60
CA PRO A 248 41.21 -51.57 -12.33
C PRO A 248 39.74 -51.51 -11.89
N LYS A 249 39.32 -52.49 -11.05
CA LYS A 249 37.97 -52.52 -10.45
C LYS A 249 37.65 -51.28 -9.62
N ASN A 250 38.68 -50.67 -9.00
CA ASN A 250 38.50 -49.48 -8.17
C ASN A 250 37.90 -48.31 -8.96
N ASP A 251 38.40 -48.05 -10.17
CA ASP A 251 37.88 -46.98 -11.04
C ASP A 251 36.41 -47.19 -11.41
N LEU A 252 35.99 -48.45 -11.57
CA LEU A 252 34.58 -48.79 -11.82
C LEU A 252 33.71 -48.49 -10.59
N VAL A 253 34.17 -48.87 -9.40
CA VAL A 253 33.46 -48.61 -8.13
C VAL A 253 33.37 -47.10 -7.84
N GLU A 254 34.44 -46.35 -8.12
CA GLU A 254 34.46 -44.88 -7.99
C GLU A 254 33.39 -44.23 -8.89
N ARG A 255 33.28 -44.65 -10.16
CA ARG A 255 32.25 -44.11 -11.06
C ARG A 255 30.83 -44.53 -10.65
N GLN A 256 30.65 -45.75 -10.14
CA GLN A 256 29.36 -46.19 -9.61
C GLN A 256 28.93 -45.36 -8.39
N ALA A 257 29.87 -45.05 -7.48
CA ALA A 257 29.61 -44.21 -6.32
C ALA A 257 29.24 -42.77 -6.72
N ASP A 258 29.94 -42.20 -7.70
CA ASP A 258 29.62 -40.88 -8.26
C ASP A 258 28.21 -40.83 -8.88
N ILE A 259 27.82 -41.85 -9.66
CA ILE A 259 26.47 -41.93 -10.24
C ILE A 259 25.39 -41.99 -9.17
N ALA A 260 25.60 -42.76 -8.09
CA ALA A 260 24.68 -42.81 -6.97
C ALA A 260 24.54 -41.44 -6.28
N GLN A 261 25.65 -40.69 -6.15
CA GLN A 261 25.61 -39.33 -5.60
C GLN A 261 24.91 -38.34 -6.54
N GLN A 262 25.10 -38.45 -7.85
CA GLN A 262 24.41 -37.62 -8.84
C GLN A 262 22.90 -37.89 -8.88
N GLU A 263 22.46 -39.12 -8.62
CA GLU A 263 21.03 -39.44 -8.51
C GLU A 263 20.38 -38.70 -7.32
N VAL A 264 21.07 -38.62 -6.18
CA VAL A 264 20.64 -37.82 -5.03
C VAL A 264 20.59 -36.32 -5.40
N ASN A 265 21.61 -35.80 -6.09
CA ASN A 265 21.64 -34.40 -6.52
C ASN A 265 20.52 -34.07 -7.51
N LEU A 266 20.20 -35.00 -8.42
CA LEU A 266 19.11 -34.86 -9.38
C LEU A 266 17.76 -34.75 -8.66
N LEU A 267 17.50 -35.61 -7.66
CA LEU A 267 16.30 -35.55 -6.84
C LEU A 267 16.17 -34.22 -6.08
N ASN A 268 17.27 -33.73 -5.51
CA ASN A 268 17.31 -32.42 -4.83
C ASN A 268 17.03 -31.26 -5.79
N THR A 269 17.56 -31.34 -7.01
CA THR A 269 17.35 -30.31 -8.04
C THR A 269 15.92 -30.33 -8.57
N GLN A 270 15.31 -31.51 -8.73
CA GLN A 270 13.87 -31.66 -9.03
C GLN A 270 13.01 -31.03 -7.93
N SER A 271 13.31 -31.32 -6.67
CA SER A 271 12.59 -30.73 -5.53
C SER A 271 12.72 -29.20 -5.49
N SER A 272 13.89 -28.67 -5.82
CA SER A 272 14.13 -27.23 -5.91
C SER A 272 13.34 -26.57 -7.04
N LEU A 273 13.15 -27.28 -8.17
CA LEU A 273 12.29 -26.83 -9.26
C LEU A 273 10.82 -26.75 -8.84
N GLU A 274 10.30 -27.79 -8.18
CA GLU A 274 8.91 -27.80 -7.68
C GLU A 274 8.67 -26.67 -6.66
N GLN A 275 9.66 -26.36 -5.82
CA GLN A 275 9.61 -25.23 -4.91
C GLN A 275 9.55 -23.89 -5.68
N ALA A 276 10.38 -23.71 -6.71
CA ALA A 276 10.39 -22.50 -7.51
C ALA A 276 9.08 -22.31 -8.31
N ILE A 277 8.49 -23.39 -8.81
CA ILE A 277 7.16 -23.38 -9.45
C ILE A 277 6.11 -22.92 -8.43
N SER A 278 6.14 -23.47 -7.20
CA SER A 278 5.19 -23.13 -6.14
C SER A 278 5.29 -21.67 -5.72
N GLU A 279 6.51 -21.14 -5.57
CA GLU A 279 6.75 -19.74 -5.20
C GLU A 279 6.25 -18.76 -6.27
N LEU A 280 6.51 -19.05 -7.55
CA LEU A 280 5.99 -18.23 -8.64
C LEU A 280 4.46 -18.30 -8.70
N THR A 281 3.88 -19.51 -8.62
CA THR A 281 2.42 -19.74 -8.63
C THR A 281 1.72 -18.95 -7.52
N LYS A 282 2.30 -18.92 -6.32
CA LYS A 282 1.82 -18.11 -5.21
C LYS A 282 1.93 -16.61 -5.50
N THR A 283 3.05 -16.15 -6.06
CA THR A 283 3.30 -14.73 -6.36
C THR A 283 2.30 -14.18 -7.39
N ILE A 284 2.04 -14.94 -8.46
CA ILE A 284 1.07 -14.60 -9.51
C ILE A 284 -0.37 -14.98 -9.17
N ASP A 285 -0.59 -15.59 -8.00
CA ASP A 285 -1.88 -16.00 -7.44
C ASP A 285 -2.72 -16.86 -8.39
N LEU A 286 -2.09 -17.87 -9.01
CA LEU A 286 -2.75 -18.87 -9.84
C LEU A 286 -3.12 -20.13 -9.04
N PRO A 287 -4.13 -20.91 -9.47
CA PRO A 287 -4.41 -22.22 -8.90
C PRO A 287 -3.21 -23.17 -9.05
N ILE A 288 -2.90 -23.92 -7.97
CA ILE A 288 -1.75 -24.85 -7.87
C ILE A 288 -1.80 -25.99 -8.91
N THR A 289 -2.95 -26.19 -9.57
CA THR A 289 -3.15 -27.25 -10.57
C THR A 289 -2.40 -27.02 -11.90
N LYS A 290 -1.78 -25.85 -12.11
CA LYS A 290 -1.04 -25.50 -13.33
C LYS A 290 0.47 -25.61 -13.09
N LYS A 291 1.16 -26.42 -13.89
CA LYS A 291 2.62 -26.56 -13.90
C LYS A 291 3.25 -25.47 -14.76
N LEU A 292 3.99 -24.56 -14.16
CA LEU A 292 4.59 -23.41 -14.85
C LEU A 292 5.92 -23.79 -15.50
N ILE A 293 6.15 -23.30 -16.72
CA ILE A 293 7.40 -23.52 -17.47
C ILE A 293 7.93 -22.17 -17.95
N ALA A 294 9.11 -21.74 -17.50
CA ALA A 294 9.78 -20.58 -18.10
C ALA A 294 10.35 -20.97 -19.46
N ILE A 295 10.02 -20.18 -20.49
CA ILE A 295 10.45 -20.43 -21.88
C ILE A 295 11.56 -19.49 -22.38
N GLU A 296 11.98 -18.53 -21.54
CA GLU A 296 13.08 -17.63 -21.87
C GLU A 296 14.45 -18.29 -21.60
N THR A 297 15.49 -17.81 -22.26
CA THR A 297 16.88 -18.20 -21.99
C THR A 297 17.61 -17.07 -21.28
N PRO A 298 18.35 -17.35 -20.20
CA PRO A 298 19.10 -16.31 -19.48
C PRO A 298 20.30 -15.85 -20.32
N THR A 299 20.14 -14.77 -21.08
CA THR A 299 21.21 -14.18 -21.87
C THR A 299 21.95 -13.11 -21.07
N PRO A 300 23.30 -13.15 -20.99
CA PRO A 300 24.07 -12.11 -20.33
C PRO A 300 23.96 -10.77 -21.11
N PRO A 301 23.83 -9.62 -20.43
CA PRO A 301 23.81 -8.33 -21.11
C PRO A 301 25.18 -8.02 -21.73
N THR A 302 25.16 -7.45 -22.94
CA THR A 302 26.38 -7.14 -23.71
C THR A 302 27.12 -5.90 -23.21
N SER A 303 26.41 -4.98 -22.54
CA SER A 303 26.98 -3.73 -22.03
C SER A 303 26.23 -3.24 -20.80
N LEU A 304 26.94 -2.61 -19.87
CA LEU A 304 26.35 -1.92 -18.72
C LEU A 304 26.21 -0.42 -19.04
N ASN A 305 24.98 0.02 -19.34
CA ASN A 305 24.66 1.43 -19.53
C ASN A 305 23.81 1.91 -18.35
N LEU A 306 24.42 2.68 -17.45
CA LEU A 306 23.75 3.31 -16.30
C LEU A 306 23.71 4.82 -16.49
N PRO A 307 22.60 5.49 -16.14
CA PRO A 307 22.54 6.95 -16.10
C PRO A 307 23.59 7.55 -15.15
N VAL A 308 23.75 8.87 -15.20
CA VAL A 308 24.68 9.57 -14.29
C VAL A 308 24.11 9.54 -12.86
N PHE A 309 24.99 9.51 -11.86
CA PHE A 309 24.59 9.47 -10.44
C PHE A 309 23.58 10.55 -10.06
N THR A 310 23.78 11.79 -10.54
CA THR A 310 22.89 12.92 -10.25
C THR A 310 21.46 12.68 -10.77
N GLU A 311 21.31 12.14 -11.98
CA GLU A 311 19.99 11.84 -12.55
C GLU A 311 19.29 10.74 -11.76
N MET A 312 20.02 9.68 -11.39
CA MET A 312 19.49 8.61 -10.56
C MET A 312 19.08 9.11 -9.17
N LEU A 313 19.85 10.03 -8.58
CA LEU A 313 19.52 10.60 -7.28
C LEU A 313 18.23 11.41 -7.31
N GLU A 314 18.01 12.21 -8.36
CA GLU A 314 16.78 12.98 -8.51
C GLU A 314 15.57 12.07 -8.73
N LEU A 315 15.71 11.00 -9.52
CA LEU A 315 14.67 9.96 -9.62
C LEU A 315 14.39 9.28 -8.29
N ALA A 316 15.43 8.94 -7.53
CA ALA A 316 15.29 8.33 -6.20
C ALA A 316 14.55 9.27 -5.24
N LYS A 317 14.92 10.55 -5.15
CA LYS A 317 14.22 11.54 -4.31
C LYS A 317 12.76 11.72 -4.71
N ALA A 318 12.47 11.71 -6.01
CA ALA A 318 11.12 11.92 -6.53
C ALA A 318 10.17 10.74 -6.25
N ASN A 319 10.70 9.53 -6.03
CA ASN A 319 9.88 8.33 -5.86
C ASN A 319 10.07 7.62 -4.51
N ASN A 320 11.10 7.93 -3.73
CA ASN A 320 11.36 7.29 -2.45
C ASN A 320 10.38 7.79 -1.38
N THR A 321 9.54 6.88 -0.88
CA THR A 321 8.49 7.18 0.10
C THR A 321 9.06 7.65 1.44
N GLY A 322 10.20 7.10 1.88
CA GLY A 322 10.86 7.51 3.14
C GLY A 322 11.40 8.94 3.09
N TYR A 323 12.05 9.32 1.99
CA TYR A 323 12.52 10.68 1.76
C TYR A 323 11.36 11.67 1.71
N LEU A 324 10.32 11.38 0.93
CA LEU A 324 9.15 12.27 0.80
C LEU A 324 8.33 12.36 2.09
N ALA A 325 8.26 11.28 2.88
CA ALA A 325 7.68 11.32 4.22
C ALA A 325 8.46 12.26 5.15
N ALA A 326 9.80 12.24 5.10
CA ALA A 326 10.64 13.17 5.87
C ALA A 326 10.46 14.63 5.42
N VAL A 327 10.35 14.88 4.12
CA VAL A 327 10.03 16.22 3.57
C VAL A 327 8.66 16.69 4.08
N ASN A 328 7.64 15.85 3.98
CA ASN A 328 6.30 16.16 4.49
C ASN A 328 6.29 16.36 6.01
N ALA A 329 7.13 15.67 6.77
CA ALA A 329 7.27 15.85 8.21
C ALA A 329 7.82 17.25 8.56
N VAL A 330 8.79 17.76 7.79
CA VAL A 330 9.30 19.13 7.95
C VAL A 330 8.20 20.16 7.69
N GLU A 331 7.43 20.00 6.61
CA GLU A 331 6.30 20.90 6.31
C GLU A 331 5.22 20.85 7.41
N ASN A 332 4.89 19.64 7.90
CA ASN A 332 3.97 19.46 9.02
C ASN A 332 4.46 20.12 10.32
N ALA A 333 5.78 20.11 10.58
CA ALA A 333 6.35 20.77 11.74
C ALA A 333 6.29 22.31 11.60
N LYS A 334 6.46 22.86 10.39
CA LYS A 334 6.24 24.30 10.13
C LYS A 334 4.79 24.70 10.39
N PHE A 335 3.82 23.86 10.03
CA PHE A 335 2.41 24.09 10.37
C PHE A 335 2.19 24.09 11.89
N GLY A 336 2.86 23.20 12.63
CA GLY A 336 2.81 23.17 14.10
C GLY A 336 3.26 24.50 14.74
N ILE A 337 4.31 25.14 14.20
CA ILE A 337 4.72 26.48 14.67
C ILE A 337 3.62 27.52 14.43
N THR A 338 2.96 27.47 13.27
CA THR A 338 1.84 28.37 12.94
C THR A 338 0.67 28.19 13.91
N GLU A 339 0.32 26.94 14.22
CA GLU A 339 -0.73 26.59 15.18
C GLU A 339 -0.37 27.07 16.59
N ALA A 340 0.86 26.82 17.04
CA ALA A 340 1.33 27.23 18.36
C ALA A 340 1.34 28.76 18.53
N LYS A 341 1.81 29.51 17.53
CA LYS A 341 1.79 30.98 17.55
C LYS A 341 0.36 31.52 17.59
N ASN A 342 -0.57 30.90 16.85
CA ASN A 342 -1.98 31.29 16.91
C ASN A 342 -2.61 31.00 18.28
N GLN A 343 -2.27 29.86 18.89
CA GLN A 343 -2.78 29.50 20.21
C GLN A 343 -2.40 30.51 21.30
N GLN A 344 -1.26 31.18 21.18
CA GLN A 344 -0.79 32.22 22.12
C GLN A 344 -1.47 33.59 21.95
N GLN A 345 -2.26 33.79 20.89
CA GLN A 345 -3.01 35.03 20.69
C GLN A 345 -4.20 35.14 21.64
N LEU A 346 -4.67 36.36 21.85
CA LEU A 346 -5.95 36.64 22.52
C LEU A 346 -7.10 36.01 21.73
N ASP A 347 -8.10 35.45 22.43
CA ASP A 347 -9.32 34.93 21.82
C ASP A 347 -10.37 36.04 21.77
N LEU A 348 -10.39 36.78 20.65
CA LEU A 348 -11.39 37.80 20.37
C LEU A 348 -12.40 37.25 19.36
N LYS A 349 -13.68 37.16 19.74
CA LYS A 349 -14.73 36.56 18.93
C LYS A 349 -15.93 37.49 18.76
N LEU A 350 -16.34 37.72 17.52
CA LEU A 350 -17.60 38.36 17.17
C LEU A 350 -18.70 37.30 17.11
N ASN A 351 -19.82 37.52 17.81
CA ASN A 351 -21.03 36.73 17.65
C ASN A 351 -22.18 37.64 17.25
N VAL A 352 -22.94 37.23 16.25
CA VAL A 352 -24.17 37.88 15.81
C VAL A 352 -25.26 36.82 15.78
N SER A 353 -26.38 37.08 16.44
CA SER A 353 -27.53 36.18 16.41
C SER A 353 -28.81 36.93 16.08
N TYR A 354 -29.63 36.33 15.24
CA TYR A 354 -30.97 36.79 14.93
C TYR A 354 -31.94 35.65 15.19
N GLY A 355 -32.89 35.87 16.09
CA GLY A 355 -33.93 34.92 16.47
C GLY A 355 -35.30 35.47 16.13
N PHE A 356 -36.17 34.62 15.58
CA PHE A 356 -37.59 34.87 15.42
C PHE A 356 -38.36 33.71 16.04
N ASN A 357 -39.36 34.01 16.86
CA ASN A 357 -40.20 33.01 17.52
C ASN A 357 -41.67 33.38 17.33
N SER A 358 -42.47 32.42 16.91
CA SER A 358 -43.93 32.53 16.80
C SER A 358 -44.57 31.42 17.62
N ALA A 359 -45.68 31.69 18.30
CA ALA A 359 -46.40 30.69 19.08
C ALA A 359 -47.91 30.95 19.11
N SER A 360 -48.71 29.89 19.06
CA SER A 360 -50.17 29.96 18.83
C SER A 360 -50.95 30.75 19.87
N ASN A 361 -50.43 30.84 21.11
CA ASN A 361 -51.12 31.46 22.25
C ASN A 361 -50.33 32.66 22.82
N THR A 362 -49.34 33.18 22.08
CA THR A 362 -48.50 34.30 22.51
C THR A 362 -48.19 35.22 21.33
N GLN A 363 -47.72 36.45 21.59
CA GLN A 363 -47.27 37.32 20.51
C GLN A 363 -45.95 36.82 19.91
N ASP A 364 -45.79 37.03 18.60
CA ASP A 364 -44.53 36.80 17.91
C ASP A 364 -43.44 37.73 18.47
N THR A 365 -42.22 37.21 18.56
CA THR A 365 -41.07 37.96 19.07
C THR A 365 -39.89 37.78 18.14
N ASN A 366 -39.07 38.84 18.03
CA ASN A 366 -37.78 38.76 17.38
C ASN A 366 -36.69 39.35 18.30
N ASN A 367 -35.45 38.96 18.04
CA ASN A 367 -34.29 39.48 18.75
C ASN A 367 -33.10 39.49 17.80
N LEU A 368 -32.42 40.63 17.73
CA LEU A 368 -31.12 40.77 17.09
C LEU A 368 -30.11 41.10 18.20
N SER A 369 -29.09 40.27 18.34
CA SER A 369 -28.01 40.53 19.30
C SER A 369 -26.64 40.41 18.63
N SER A 370 -25.72 41.25 19.07
CA SER A 370 -24.31 41.21 18.66
C SER A 370 -23.44 41.34 19.89
N SER A 371 -22.44 40.48 20.04
CA SER A 371 -21.51 40.52 21.16
C SER A 371 -20.07 40.35 20.69
N LEU A 372 -19.17 40.99 21.43
CA LEU A 372 -17.73 40.83 21.28
C LEU A 372 -17.21 40.21 22.58
N ILE A 373 -16.60 39.04 22.47
CA ILE A 373 -16.09 38.28 23.63
C ILE A 373 -14.58 38.23 23.52
N LEU A 374 -13.87 38.69 24.57
CA LEU A 374 -12.43 38.62 24.68
C LEU A 374 -12.05 37.68 25.83
N ASN A 375 -11.39 36.57 25.51
CA ASN A 375 -10.93 35.58 26.48
C ASN A 375 -9.41 35.39 26.40
N ARG A 376 -8.78 35.15 27.56
CA ARG A 376 -7.40 34.67 27.65
C ARG A 376 -7.23 33.84 28.92
N GLU A 377 -6.64 32.66 28.76
CA GLU A 377 -6.19 31.82 29.87
C GLU A 377 -4.76 32.23 30.28
N PHE A 378 -4.50 32.34 31.58
CA PHE A 378 -3.19 32.67 32.14
C PHE A 378 -2.68 31.55 33.04
N GLY A 379 -1.36 31.35 33.11
CA GLY A 379 -0.74 30.29 33.92
C GLY A 379 -0.69 28.92 33.23
N ASN A 380 -1.12 28.83 31.97
CA ASN A 380 -1.04 27.60 31.19
C ASN A 380 0.35 27.45 30.53
N LEU A 381 1.30 26.90 31.28
CA LEU A 381 2.67 26.65 30.80
C LEU A 381 2.72 25.76 29.54
N SER A 382 1.69 24.96 29.26
CA SER A 382 1.64 24.15 28.04
C SER A 382 1.49 25.04 26.80
N GLN A 383 0.60 26.03 26.87
CA GLN A 383 0.37 27.02 25.82
C GLN A 383 1.57 27.97 25.66
N ASP A 384 2.18 28.37 26.78
CA ASP A 384 3.36 29.26 26.77
C ASP A 384 4.58 28.59 26.10
N ASN A 385 4.78 27.29 26.36
CA ASN A 385 5.87 26.53 25.76
C ASN A 385 5.56 25.93 24.38
N ALA A 386 4.33 26.10 23.86
CA ALA A 386 3.89 25.44 22.62
C ALA A 386 4.75 25.82 21.40
N VAL A 387 5.18 27.09 21.31
CA VAL A 387 6.04 27.57 20.22
C VAL A 387 7.42 26.94 20.29
N VAL A 388 8.05 26.95 21.47
CA VAL A 388 9.37 26.33 21.69
C VAL A 388 9.32 24.83 21.38
N LYS A 389 8.28 24.12 21.82
CA LYS A 389 8.08 22.70 21.49
C LYS A 389 7.96 22.47 19.97
N SER A 390 7.27 23.36 19.28
CA SER A 390 7.08 23.27 17.82
C SER A 390 8.37 23.60 17.05
N GLU A 391 9.18 24.54 17.54
CA GLU A 391 10.50 24.86 16.99
C GLU A 391 11.47 23.70 17.16
N ILE A 392 11.52 23.08 18.34
CA ILE A 392 12.30 21.86 18.57
C ILE A 392 11.82 20.72 17.65
N SER A 393 10.50 20.58 17.47
CA SER A 393 9.93 19.58 16.56
C SER A 393 10.35 19.82 15.11
N LEU A 394 10.41 21.07 14.66
CA LEU A 394 10.92 21.43 13.33
C LEU A 394 12.42 21.13 13.20
N GLN A 395 13.23 21.44 14.21
CA GLN A 395 14.66 21.10 14.21
C GLN A 395 14.87 19.58 14.11
N ASN A 396 14.13 18.80 14.90
CA ASN A 396 14.17 17.32 14.85
C ASN A 396 13.75 16.78 13.48
N ALA A 397 12.71 17.36 12.86
CA ALA A 397 12.28 17.00 11.51
C ALA A 397 13.38 17.31 10.47
N ASN A 398 14.05 18.46 10.58
CA ASN A 398 15.16 18.82 9.68
C ASN A 398 16.36 17.88 9.81
N TYR A 399 16.75 17.51 11.04
CA TYR A 399 17.83 16.52 11.25
C TYR A 399 17.45 15.15 10.72
N THR A 400 16.18 14.76 10.86
CA THR A 400 15.67 13.51 10.31
C THR A 400 15.70 13.53 8.78
N LEU A 401 15.29 14.63 8.15
CA LEU A 401 15.37 14.78 6.69
C LEU A 401 16.82 14.70 6.19
N ALA A 402 17.76 15.38 6.84
CA ALA A 402 19.19 15.32 6.49
C ALA A 402 19.72 13.88 6.59
N LYS A 403 19.43 13.18 7.70
CA LYS A 403 19.81 11.77 7.88
C LYS A 403 19.19 10.86 6.82
N THR A 404 17.91 11.03 6.51
CA THR A 404 17.23 10.25 5.46
C THR A 404 17.83 10.50 4.07
N GLN A 405 18.23 11.75 3.78
CA GLN A 405 18.90 12.09 2.54
C GLN A 405 20.29 11.42 2.43
N ASP A 406 21.07 11.41 3.52
CA ASP A 406 22.36 10.73 3.54
C ASP A 406 22.22 9.22 3.36
N ASN A 407 21.26 8.60 4.07
CA ASN A 407 20.94 7.18 3.90
C ASN A 407 20.51 6.85 2.46
N LEU A 408 19.69 7.69 1.84
CA LEU A 408 19.26 7.51 0.44
C LEU A 408 20.46 7.56 -0.51
N ASN A 409 21.39 8.50 -0.30
CA ASN A 409 22.61 8.63 -1.09
C ASN A 409 23.50 7.40 -0.96
N GLU A 410 23.68 6.90 0.27
CA GLU A 410 24.47 5.69 0.55
C GLU A 410 23.84 4.44 -0.07
N GLU A 411 22.52 4.29 0.07
CA GLU A 411 21.80 3.16 -0.52
C GLU A 411 21.91 3.15 -2.04
N LEU A 412 21.73 4.31 -2.69
CA LEU A 412 21.92 4.44 -4.14
C LEU A 412 23.33 4.06 -4.57
N LYS A 413 24.36 4.57 -3.88
CA LYS A 413 25.77 4.21 -4.16
C LYS A 413 25.99 2.70 -4.02
N ASN A 414 25.41 2.09 -3.00
CA ASN A 414 25.50 0.65 -2.77
C ASN A 414 24.83 -0.15 -3.90
N LYS A 415 23.60 0.22 -4.31
CA LYS A 415 22.91 -0.44 -5.43
C LYS A 415 23.70 -0.32 -6.73
N ILE A 416 24.22 0.87 -7.06
CA ILE A 416 25.04 1.09 -8.26
C ILE A 416 26.30 0.22 -8.21
N ARG A 417 26.98 0.16 -7.05
CA ARG A 417 28.15 -0.69 -6.85
C ARG A 417 27.79 -2.16 -7.06
N THR A 418 26.72 -2.66 -6.47
CA THR A 418 26.25 -4.04 -6.65
C THR A 418 25.99 -4.37 -8.12
N VAL A 419 25.37 -3.46 -8.89
CA VAL A 419 25.14 -3.67 -10.32
C VAL A 419 26.47 -3.78 -11.09
N LYS A 420 27.45 -2.93 -10.78
CA LYS A 420 28.78 -2.98 -11.41
C LYS A 420 29.54 -4.25 -11.05
N ASP A 421 29.52 -4.64 -9.78
CA ASP A 421 30.23 -5.82 -9.28
C ASP A 421 29.63 -7.10 -9.87
N THR A 422 28.31 -7.23 -9.88
CA THR A 422 27.62 -8.39 -10.48
C THR A 422 27.82 -8.45 -12.00
N PHE A 423 27.93 -7.32 -12.68
CA PHE A 423 28.28 -7.29 -14.11
C PHE A 423 29.68 -7.88 -14.34
N LYS A 424 30.68 -7.48 -13.54
CA LYS A 424 32.04 -8.03 -13.64
C LYS A 424 32.10 -9.52 -13.27
N GLN A 425 31.28 -9.96 -12.31
CA GLN A 425 31.19 -11.37 -11.92
C GLN A 425 30.74 -12.28 -13.08
N ILE A 426 29.87 -11.79 -13.99
CA ILE A 426 29.49 -12.57 -15.19
C ILE A 426 30.71 -12.91 -16.03
N GLU A 427 31.57 -11.91 -16.31
CA GLU A 427 32.78 -12.10 -17.13
C GLU A 427 33.73 -13.13 -16.49
N LEU A 428 33.96 -13.01 -15.18
CA LEU A 428 34.84 -13.92 -14.43
C LEU A 428 34.26 -15.35 -14.38
N ALA A 429 32.95 -15.49 -14.16
CA ALA A 429 32.29 -16.79 -14.13
C ALA A 429 32.30 -17.48 -15.51
N GLN A 430 32.11 -16.72 -16.58
CA GLN A 430 32.23 -17.22 -17.96
C GLN A 430 33.64 -17.74 -18.26
N GLN A 431 34.67 -17.00 -17.83
CA GLN A 431 36.06 -17.44 -17.99
C GLN A 431 36.33 -18.71 -17.17
N ALA A 432 35.85 -18.77 -15.92
CA ALA A 432 36.00 -19.95 -15.07
C ALA A 432 35.35 -21.19 -15.69
N ARG A 433 34.10 -21.08 -16.20
CA ARG A 433 33.42 -22.18 -16.90
C ARG A 433 34.20 -22.64 -18.14
N LYS A 434 34.69 -21.70 -18.97
CA LYS A 434 35.49 -22.03 -20.16
C LYS A 434 36.76 -22.82 -19.79
N LEU A 435 37.48 -22.39 -18.75
CA LEU A 435 38.67 -23.08 -18.27
C LEU A 435 38.35 -24.45 -17.66
N ALA A 436 37.27 -24.58 -16.89
CA ALA A 436 36.82 -25.86 -16.35
C ALA A 436 36.45 -26.85 -17.46
N ALA A 437 35.78 -26.38 -18.51
CA ALA A 437 35.44 -27.20 -19.67
C ALA A 437 36.70 -27.74 -20.38
N SER A 438 37.70 -26.87 -20.60
CA SER A 438 38.99 -27.27 -21.17
C SER A 438 39.73 -28.29 -20.30
N LYS A 439 39.65 -28.16 -18.95
CA LYS A 439 40.25 -29.15 -18.03
C LYS A 439 39.63 -30.53 -18.19
N VAL A 440 38.29 -30.63 -18.26
CA VAL A 440 37.59 -31.90 -18.46
C VAL A 440 37.99 -32.54 -19.79
N ILE A 441 38.02 -31.75 -20.88
CA ILE A 441 38.42 -32.24 -22.21
C ILE A 441 39.85 -32.79 -22.18
N ASN A 442 40.79 -32.02 -21.65
CA ASN A 442 42.20 -32.42 -21.56
C ASN A 442 42.39 -33.66 -20.67
N ALA A 443 41.65 -33.76 -19.56
CA ALA A 443 41.70 -34.92 -18.67
C ALA A 443 41.18 -36.20 -19.36
N LYS A 444 40.06 -36.11 -20.08
CA LYS A 444 39.50 -37.25 -20.84
C LYS A 444 40.43 -37.71 -21.96
N GLU A 445 41.08 -36.81 -22.67
CA GLU A 445 42.08 -37.18 -23.69
C GLU A 445 43.31 -37.85 -23.08
N ARG A 446 43.83 -37.34 -21.95
CA ARG A 446 44.97 -37.98 -21.24
C ARG A 446 44.64 -39.39 -20.77
N MET A 447 43.43 -39.63 -20.29
CA MET A 447 42.97 -40.98 -19.90
C MET A 447 42.93 -41.92 -21.12
N ARG A 448 42.46 -41.43 -22.28
CA ARG A 448 42.41 -42.20 -23.53
C ARG A 448 43.81 -42.60 -24.02
N LEU A 449 44.80 -41.77 -23.78
CA LEU A 449 46.22 -42.00 -24.14
C LEU A 449 46.99 -42.79 -23.07
N SER A 450 46.30 -43.44 -22.11
CA SER A 450 46.91 -44.23 -21.03
C SER A 450 47.96 -43.47 -20.20
N SER A 451 47.78 -42.16 -20.02
CA SER A 451 48.65 -41.33 -19.18
C SER A 451 48.26 -41.41 -17.69
N ASN A 452 49.19 -41.07 -16.79
CA ASN A 452 48.96 -41.02 -15.34
C ASN A 452 47.92 -39.95 -14.93
N ILE A 453 46.63 -40.26 -15.02
CA ILE A 453 45.52 -39.49 -14.45
C ILE A 453 44.57 -40.45 -13.74
N SER A 454 44.13 -40.11 -12.53
CA SER A 454 43.20 -40.94 -11.76
C SER A 454 41.75 -40.73 -12.21
N MET A 455 40.91 -41.77 -12.08
CA MET A 455 39.46 -41.66 -12.28
C MET A 455 38.85 -40.61 -11.33
N THR A 456 39.31 -40.59 -10.08
CA THR A 456 38.93 -39.57 -9.10
C THR A 456 39.21 -38.14 -9.61
N ASP A 457 40.34 -37.89 -10.28
CA ASP A 457 40.66 -36.57 -10.83
C ASP A 457 39.65 -36.14 -11.91
N ILE A 458 39.25 -37.07 -12.77
CA ILE A 458 38.29 -36.82 -13.85
C ILE A 458 36.92 -36.47 -13.25
N ILE A 459 36.45 -37.28 -12.28
CA ILE A 459 35.19 -37.02 -11.56
C ILE A 459 35.23 -35.64 -10.90
N ASN A 460 36.34 -35.28 -10.25
CA ASN A 460 36.51 -33.97 -9.62
C ASN A 460 36.48 -32.83 -10.65
N PHE A 461 37.08 -32.99 -11.83
CA PHE A 461 37.01 -31.99 -12.90
C PHE A 461 35.61 -31.87 -13.50
N GLU A 462 34.88 -32.97 -13.68
CA GLU A 462 33.48 -32.96 -14.14
C GLU A 462 32.58 -32.23 -13.15
N LYS A 463 32.71 -32.54 -11.85
CA LYS A 463 32.00 -31.83 -10.78
C LYS A 463 32.33 -30.35 -10.78
N SER A 464 33.60 -29.99 -10.92
CA SER A 464 34.03 -28.58 -11.03
C SER A 464 33.44 -27.88 -12.26
N LEU A 465 33.25 -28.58 -13.38
CA LEU A 465 32.57 -28.02 -14.56
C LEU A 465 31.09 -27.76 -14.27
N VAL A 466 30.37 -28.70 -13.66
CA VAL A 466 28.97 -28.52 -13.25
C VAL A 466 28.83 -27.35 -12.27
N ASP A 467 29.72 -27.27 -11.27
CA ASP A 467 29.75 -26.17 -10.30
C ASP A 467 29.97 -24.82 -10.98
N THR A 468 30.92 -24.72 -11.92
CA THR A 468 31.19 -23.47 -12.64
C THR A 468 30.08 -23.09 -13.63
N GLN A 469 29.39 -24.06 -14.25
CA GLN A 469 28.19 -23.80 -15.05
C GLN A 469 27.07 -23.20 -14.18
N ASN A 470 26.84 -23.77 -13.00
CA ASN A 470 25.87 -23.25 -12.03
C ASN A 470 26.27 -21.86 -11.51
N GLN A 471 27.56 -21.60 -11.29
CA GLN A 471 28.08 -20.29 -10.89
C GLN A 471 27.91 -19.22 -11.98
N GLU A 472 28.16 -19.55 -13.27
CA GLU A 472 27.90 -18.65 -14.39
C GLU A 472 26.42 -18.27 -14.47
N LEU A 473 25.54 -19.28 -14.40
CA LEU A 473 24.11 -19.06 -14.41
C LEU A 473 23.64 -18.18 -13.24
N ASN A 474 24.16 -18.42 -12.03
CA ASN A 474 23.90 -17.57 -10.86
C ASN A 474 24.38 -16.14 -11.07
N ALA A 475 25.58 -15.93 -11.62
CA ALA A 475 26.11 -14.59 -11.87
C ALA A 475 25.20 -13.80 -12.82
N ILE A 476 24.69 -14.45 -13.88
CA ILE A 476 23.75 -13.83 -14.83
C ILE A 476 22.45 -13.44 -14.11
N ILE A 477 21.82 -14.37 -13.39
CA ILE A 477 20.55 -14.10 -12.70
C ILE A 477 20.71 -13.03 -11.61
N ASN A 478 21.80 -13.07 -10.84
CA ASN A 478 22.11 -12.09 -9.79
C ASN A 478 22.27 -10.68 -10.38
N HIS A 479 22.97 -10.55 -11.50
CA HIS A 479 23.11 -9.26 -12.17
C HIS A 479 21.77 -8.73 -12.68
N LEU A 480 20.99 -9.57 -13.35
CA LEU A 480 19.65 -9.17 -13.82
C LEU A 480 18.75 -8.73 -12.66
N ASN A 481 18.79 -9.44 -11.52
CA ASN A 481 18.05 -9.08 -10.31
C ASN A 481 18.56 -7.78 -9.68
N SER A 482 19.88 -7.53 -9.69
CA SER A 482 20.46 -6.28 -9.19
C SER A 482 19.98 -5.06 -9.99
N ILE A 483 19.81 -5.20 -11.30
CA ILE A 483 19.23 -4.15 -12.15
C ILE A 483 17.76 -3.90 -11.77
N THR A 484 16.95 -4.95 -11.64
CA THR A 484 15.54 -4.81 -11.26
C THR A 484 15.39 -4.16 -9.87
N GLN A 485 16.28 -4.50 -8.93
CA GLN A 485 16.30 -3.86 -7.61
C GLN A 485 16.72 -2.39 -7.67
N LEU A 486 17.67 -2.02 -8.55
CA LEU A 486 18.03 -0.63 -8.78
C LEU A 486 16.84 0.14 -9.38
N GLU A 487 16.15 -0.42 -10.39
CA GLU A 487 14.96 0.19 -10.98
C GLU A 487 13.84 0.41 -9.97
N GLN A 488 13.63 -0.56 -9.08
CA GLN A 488 12.67 -0.44 -7.99
C GLN A 488 13.05 0.70 -7.05
N PHE A 489 14.32 0.77 -6.65
CA PHE A 489 14.82 1.84 -5.78
C PHE A 489 14.66 3.23 -6.41
N LEU A 490 14.85 3.35 -7.73
CA LEU A 490 14.64 4.59 -8.49
C LEU A 490 13.16 4.90 -8.73
N GLY A 491 12.25 3.96 -8.47
CA GLY A 491 10.81 4.10 -8.68
C GLY A 491 10.38 4.04 -10.15
N ILE A 492 11.18 3.45 -11.03
CA ILE A 492 10.93 3.40 -12.49
C ILE A 492 10.45 2.03 -12.99
N THR A 493 10.27 1.06 -12.10
CA THR A 493 9.79 -0.29 -12.48
C THR A 493 8.42 -0.22 -13.17
N THR A 494 7.49 0.58 -12.64
CA THR A 494 6.13 0.67 -13.20
C THR A 494 6.13 1.23 -14.63
N SER A 495 6.88 2.29 -14.90
CA SER A 495 6.96 2.90 -16.24
C SER A 495 7.65 2.01 -17.28
N ARG A 496 8.53 1.10 -16.82
CA ARG A 496 9.21 0.13 -17.68
C ARG A 496 8.31 -1.05 -18.06
N TRP A 497 7.47 -1.51 -17.14
CA TRP A 497 6.73 -2.77 -17.28
C TRP A 497 5.21 -2.61 -17.52
N VAL A 498 4.63 -1.44 -17.24
CA VAL A 498 3.17 -1.19 -17.35
C VAL A 498 2.89 -0.19 -18.49
N LYS A 499 3.36 -0.49 -19.71
CA LYS A 499 3.08 0.32 -20.90
C LYS A 499 1.77 -0.04 -21.58
#